data_AF-A0A7C3ITD2-F1
#
_entry.id   AF-A0A7C3ITD2-F1
#
_cell.length_a   1.000
_cell.length_b   1.000
_cell.length_c   1.000
_cell.angle_alpha   90.00
_cell.angle_beta   90.00
_cell.angle_gamma   90.00
#
_symmetry.space_group_name_H-M   'P 1'
#
loop_
_entity.id
_entity.type
_entity.pdbx_description
1 polymer ?
#
loop_
_entity_poly.entity_id
_entity_poly.type
_entity_poly.pdbx_seq_one_letter_code
_entity_poly.pdbx_strand_id
1 'polypeptide(L)'
;MANISHAVKDRLSTILLKDYEECQFFFAAAHLLRDQLQKISEQVQREEIEFNVVRDTIGELGIYISNLERGLNEVEECYTKLVEALEK
;
A
#
# COMPACT_ATOMS: atom_id res chain seq x y z
N MET A 1 3.54 2.17 -32.77
CA MET A 1 4.03 2.60 -31.44
C MET A 1 4.01 4.12 -31.43
N ALA A 2 3.18 4.72 -30.58
CA ALA A 2 3.04 6.18 -30.54
C ALA A 2 4.39 6.84 -30.23
N ASN A 3 4.74 7.89 -30.99
CA ASN A 3 6.00 8.62 -30.82
C ASN A 3 5.84 9.57 -29.62
N ILE A 4 6.06 9.05 -28.41
CA ILE A 4 5.95 9.82 -27.16
C ILE A 4 7.07 10.87 -27.14
N SER A 5 6.72 12.14 -26.94
CA SER A 5 7.67 13.25 -26.95
C SER A 5 8.69 13.14 -25.80
N HIS A 6 9.88 13.73 -25.98
CA HIS A 6 10.94 13.70 -24.97
C HIS A 6 10.48 14.33 -23.63
N ALA A 7 9.67 15.39 -23.71
CA ALA A 7 9.10 16.05 -22.54
C ALA A 7 8.13 15.15 -21.75
N VAL A 8 7.32 14.35 -22.45
CA VAL A 8 6.44 13.37 -21.79
C VAL A 8 7.25 12.26 -21.14
N LYS A 9 8.32 11.78 -21.78
CA LYS A 9 9.24 10.78 -21.18
C LYS A 9 9.91 11.28 -19.90
N ASP A 10 10.39 12.52 -19.88
CA ASP A 10 11.06 13.10 -18.71
C ASP A 10 10.07 13.30 -17.54
N ARG A 11 8.83 13.70 -17.87
CA ARG A 11 7.75 13.85 -16.89
C ARG A 11 7.31 12.52 -16.30
N LEU A 12 7.14 11.49 -17.13
CA LEU A 12 6.83 10.13 -16.68
C LEU A 12 7.96 9.56 -15.80
N SER A 13 9.21 9.76 -16.20
CA SER A 13 10.38 9.31 -15.42
C SER A 13 10.43 10.00 -14.05
N THR A 14 10.05 11.27 -13.97
CA THR A 14 9.99 12.01 -12.69
C THR A 14 8.90 11.45 -11.77
N ILE A 15 7.70 11.17 -12.31
CA ILE A 15 6.60 10.58 -11.55
C ILE A 15 7.00 9.18 -11.06
N LEU A 16 7.57 8.36 -11.94
CA LEU A 16 8.02 7.00 -11.59
C LEU A 16 9.20 6.97 -10.63
N LEU A 17 10.07 7.98 -10.58
CA LEU A 17 11.19 7.98 -9.64
C LEU A 17 10.81 8.49 -8.25
N LYS A 18 9.83 9.40 -8.14
CA LYS A 18 9.39 9.95 -6.86
C LYS A 18 8.20 9.22 -6.27
N ASP A 19 7.16 8.99 -7.06
CA ASP A 19 5.87 8.54 -6.57
C ASP A 19 5.77 6.99 -6.57
N TYR A 20 6.74 6.28 -7.15
CA TYR A 20 6.81 4.80 -7.12
C TYR A 20 7.39 4.26 -5.81
N GLU A 21 8.19 5.05 -5.08
CA GLU A 21 8.69 4.65 -3.75
C GLU A 21 7.50 4.41 -2.79
N GLU A 22 6.46 5.23 -2.88
CA GLU A 22 5.22 5.08 -2.11
C GLU A 22 4.48 3.76 -2.46
N CYS A 23 4.52 3.33 -3.72
CA CYS A 23 3.99 2.01 -4.12
C CYS A 23 4.73 0.84 -3.44
N GLN A 24 6.04 0.98 -3.19
CA GLN A 24 6.80 -0.03 -2.45
C GLN A 24 6.43 -0.05 -0.97
N PHE A 25 6.17 1.12 -0.37
CA PHE A 25 5.67 1.22 1.00
C PHE A 25 4.29 0.56 1.16
N PHE A 26 3.38 0.75 0.21
CA PHE A 26 2.10 0.06 0.19
C PHE A 26 2.26 -1.47 0.21
N PHE A 27 3.14 -2.00 -0.64
CA PHE A 27 3.38 -3.43 -0.72
C PHE A 27 3.96 -4.01 0.58
N ALA A 28 4.89 -3.28 1.21
CA ALA A 28 5.44 -3.65 2.51
C ALA A 28 4.37 -3.63 3.62
N ALA A 29 3.53 -2.59 3.67
CA ALA A 29 2.43 -2.48 4.62
C ALA A 29 1.41 -3.62 4.46
N ALA A 30 1.10 -4.02 3.23
CA ALA A 30 0.20 -5.13 2.92
C ALA A 30 0.74 -6.48 3.41
N HIS A 31 2.04 -6.71 3.23
CA HIS A 31 2.70 -7.90 3.76
C HIS A 31 2.66 -7.96 5.28
N LEU A 32 2.93 -6.84 5.96
CA LEU A 32 2.86 -6.78 7.42
C LEU A 32 1.44 -7.07 7.93
N LEU A 33 0.42 -6.46 7.32
CA LEU A 33 -0.98 -6.72 7.68
C LEU A 33 -1.35 -8.20 7.51
N ARG A 34 -0.98 -8.80 6.38
CA ARG A 34 -1.23 -10.23 6.11
C ARG A 34 -0.56 -11.12 7.16
N ASP A 35 0.70 -10.86 7.47
CA ASP A 35 1.46 -11.67 8.42
C ASP A 35 0.89 -11.55 9.85
N GLN A 36 0.37 -10.37 10.21
CA GLN A 36 -0.35 -10.20 11.48
C GLN A 36 -1.69 -10.95 11.48
N LEU A 37 -2.50 -10.84 10.43
CA LEU A 37 -3.75 -11.61 10.30
C LEU A 37 -3.51 -13.13 10.43
N GLN A 38 -2.41 -13.62 9.83
CA GLN A 38 -2.06 -15.02 9.93
C GLN A 38 -1.68 -15.42 11.36
N LYS A 39 -0.86 -14.64 12.07
CA LYS A 39 -0.52 -14.89 13.48
C LYS A 39 -1.75 -14.99 14.36
N ILE A 40 -2.72 -14.11 14.13
CA ILE A 40 -3.98 -14.08 14.90
C ILE A 40 -4.81 -15.31 14.60
N SER A 41 -4.94 -15.66 13.33
CA SER A 41 -5.65 -16.88 12.93
C SER A 41 -5.06 -18.12 13.60
N GLU A 42 -3.73 -18.22 13.64
CA GLU A 42 -3.02 -19.32 14.31
C GLU A 42 -3.20 -19.31 15.83
N GLN A 43 -3.20 -18.13 16.47
CA GLN A 43 -3.45 -18.02 17.90
C GLN A 43 -4.90 -18.41 18.23
N VAL A 44 -5.88 -18.00 17.42
CA VAL A 44 -7.31 -18.25 17.67
C VAL A 44 -7.59 -19.75 17.57
N GLN A 45 -6.93 -20.43 16.63
CA GLN A 45 -7.00 -21.88 16.48
C GLN A 45 -6.41 -22.66 17.68
N ARG A 46 -5.58 -22.03 18.52
CA ARG A 46 -4.97 -22.67 19.70
C ARG A 46 -5.84 -22.56 20.97
N GLU A 47 -7.02 -21.94 20.89
CA GLU A 47 -8.05 -21.82 21.95
C GLU A 47 -7.61 -21.19 23.30
N GLU A 48 -6.35 -20.78 23.46
CA GLU A 48 -5.82 -20.09 24.65
C GLU A 48 -5.49 -18.61 24.36
N ILE A 49 -6.46 -17.81 23.93
CA ILE A 49 -6.26 -16.35 23.84
C ILE A 49 -7.09 -15.62 24.90
N GLU A 50 -6.41 -14.83 25.72
CA GLU A 50 -7.04 -13.86 26.59
C GLU A 50 -7.70 -12.73 25.81
N PHE A 51 -8.91 -12.31 26.21
CA PHE A 51 -9.65 -11.23 25.56
C PHE A 51 -8.84 -9.94 25.35
N ASN A 52 -7.98 -9.58 26.31
CA ASN A 52 -7.12 -8.40 26.19
C ASN A 52 -6.14 -8.51 25.00
N VAL A 53 -5.59 -9.69 24.77
CA VAL A 53 -4.70 -9.96 23.64
C VAL A 53 -5.46 -9.80 22.32
N VAL A 54 -6.68 -10.33 22.22
CA VAL A 54 -7.54 -10.14 21.04
C VAL A 54 -7.83 -8.66 20.79
N ARG A 55 -8.21 -7.92 21.83
CA ARG A 55 -8.52 -6.49 21.73
C ARG A 55 -7.33 -5.68 21.23
N ASP A 56 -6.17 -5.87 21.85
CA ASP A 56 -4.95 -5.11 21.53
C ASP A 56 -4.50 -5.41 20.10
N THR A 57 -4.56 -6.69 19.73
CA THR A 57 -4.33 -7.19 18.37
C THR A 57 -5.27 -6.54 17.33
N ILE A 58 -6.57 -6.45 17.61
CA ILE A 58 -7.53 -5.76 16.72
C ILE A 58 -7.17 -4.28 16.58
N GLY A 59 -6.72 -3.64 17.66
CA GLY A 59 -6.22 -2.26 17.63
C GLY A 59 -5.01 -2.10 16.70
N GLU A 60 -4.04 -3.00 16.80
CA GLU A 60 -2.87 -3.01 15.90
C GLU A 60 -3.26 -3.23 14.44
N LEU A 61 -4.17 -4.16 14.15
CA LEU A 61 -4.71 -4.37 12.81
C LEU A 61 -5.36 -3.10 12.25
N GLY A 62 -6.10 -2.36 13.07
CA GLY A 62 -6.71 -1.08 12.67
C GLY A 62 -5.67 -0.05 12.22
N ILE A 63 -4.52 0.01 12.91
CA ILE A 63 -3.41 0.89 12.53
C ILE A 63 -2.82 0.45 11.18
N TYR A 64 -2.58 -0.83 10.98
CA TYR A 64 -2.07 -1.35 9.71
C TYR A 64 -3.02 -1.10 8.54
N ILE A 65 -4.33 -1.31 8.74
CA ILE A 65 -5.35 -1.03 7.71
C ILE A 65 -5.35 0.45 7.35
N SER A 66 -5.33 1.35 8.34
CA SER A 66 -5.30 2.79 8.08
C SER A 66 -4.06 3.24 7.30
N ASN A 67 -2.89 2.68 7.61
CA ASN A 67 -1.67 2.93 6.85
C ASN A 67 -1.77 2.42 5.41
N LEU A 68 -2.44 1.28 5.21
CA LEU A 68 -2.64 0.67 3.90
C LEU A 68 -3.62 1.46 3.03
N GLU A 69 -4.70 1.98 3.63
CA GLU A 69 -5.64 2.90 2.97
C GLU A 69 -4.94 4.18 2.51
N ARG A 70 -4.04 4.73 3.33
CA ARG A 70 -3.24 5.89 2.93
C ARG A 70 -2.33 5.59 1.76
N GLY A 71 -1.60 4.48 1.81
CA GLY A 71 -0.75 4.04 0.70
C GLY A 71 -1.53 3.76 -0.58
N LEU A 72 -2.75 3.23 -0.47
CA LEU A 72 -3.62 3.01 -1.64
C LEU A 72 -3.99 4.33 -2.31
N ASN A 73 -4.36 5.36 -1.53
CA ASN A 73 -4.64 6.69 -2.07
C ASN A 73 -3.42 7.28 -2.78
N GLU A 74 -2.22 7.13 -2.20
CA GLU A 74 -0.97 7.61 -2.79
C GLU A 74 -0.67 6.90 -4.15
N VAL A 75 -0.94 5.59 -4.23
CA VAL A 75 -0.84 4.80 -5.48
C VAL A 75 -1.85 5.28 -6.53
N GLU A 76 -3.10 5.52 -6.14
CA GLU A 76 -4.15 6.03 -7.03
C GLU A 76 -3.81 7.43 -7.57
N GLU A 77 -3.26 8.30 -6.72
CA GLU A 77 -2.77 9.62 -7.13
C GLU A 77 -1.61 9.50 -8.14
N CYS A 78 -0.64 8.61 -7.88
CA CYS A 78 0.46 8.33 -8.79
C CYS A 78 -0.04 7.85 -10.16
N TYR A 79 -0.97 6.88 -10.16
CA TYR A 79 -1.57 6.38 -11.39
C TYR A 79 -2.31 7.48 -12.17
N THR A 80 -3.09 8.31 -11.47
CA THR A 80 -3.80 9.44 -12.07
C THR A 80 -2.83 10.41 -12.75
N LYS A 81 -1.74 10.80 -12.08
CA LYS A 81 -0.70 11.66 -12.67
C LYS A 81 -0.05 11.05 -13.91
N LEU A 82 0.17 9.73 -13.92
CA LEU A 82 0.73 9.02 -15.08
C LEU A 82 -0.21 9.06 -16.27
N VAL A 83 -1.51 8.81 -16.05
CA VAL A 83 -2.53 8.89 -17.12
C VAL A 83 -2.63 10.31 -17.67
N GLU A 84 -2.73 11.32 -16.81
CA GLU A 84 -2.78 12.73 -17.23
C GLU A 84 -1.54 13.18 -18.01
N ALA A 85 -0.37 12.60 -17.71
CA ALA A 85 0.87 12.88 -18.43
C ALA A 85 0.89 12.25 -19.84
N LEU A 86 0.09 11.21 -20.08
CA LEU A 86 -0.03 10.52 -21.38
C LEU A 86 -1.16 11.08 -22.25
N GLU A 87 -2.17 11.72 -21.65
CA GLU A 87 -3.29 12.35 -22.36
C GLU A 87 -2.95 13.77 -22.91
N LYS A 88 -1.79 14.31 -22.56
CA LYS A 88 -1.27 15.63 -23.01
C LYS A 88 -0.11 15.49 -23.98
#